data_AF-A0A965ZN94-F1
#
_entry.id   AF-A0A965ZN94-F1
#
_cell.length_a   1.000
_cell.length_b   1.000
_cell.length_c   1.000
_cell.angle_alpha   90.00
_cell.angle_beta   90.00
_cell.angle_gamma   90.00
#
_symmetry.space_group_name_H-M   'P 1'
#
loop_
_entity.id
_entity.type
_entity.pdbx_description
1 polymer ?
#
loop_
_entity_poly.entity_id
_entity_poly.type
_entity_poly.pdbx_seq_one_letter_code
_entity_poly.pdbx_strand_id
1 'polypeptide(L)'
;MSSRESNGDSRTPSPPYGYSRECTHSREEQIHIVAEYHAHKIRPSRIAYRVGIDIAFIEELIAGETEAERFPRLVAHYRRQRFQQRMHDSGSCRGIARYELQQQIEREFRQEVEL
;
A
#
# COMPACT_ATOMS: atom_id res chain seq x y z
N MET A 1 -5.00 -51.79 4.21
CA MET A 1 -3.97 -51.10 5.02
C MET A 1 -2.97 -50.45 4.08
N SER A 2 -2.94 -49.11 4.05
CA SER A 2 -1.75 -48.24 4.00
C SER A 2 -2.15 -46.88 3.45
N SER A 3 -2.38 -45.99 4.40
CA SER A 3 -2.77 -44.59 4.26
C SER A 3 -1.65 -43.76 3.64
N ARG A 4 -1.96 -42.96 2.61
CA ARG A 4 -1.20 -41.77 2.21
C ARG A 4 -2.10 -40.77 1.49
N GLU A 5 -3.02 -40.13 2.21
CA GLU A 5 -3.74 -38.98 1.66
C GLU A 5 -3.91 -37.90 2.71
N SER A 6 -2.98 -36.96 2.71
CA SER A 6 -3.17 -35.56 3.14
C SER A 6 -1.89 -34.78 2.86
N ASN A 7 -1.56 -34.61 1.58
CA ASN A 7 -0.65 -33.54 1.21
C ASN A 7 -1.43 -32.24 1.41
N GLY A 8 -1.14 -31.53 2.49
CA GLY A 8 -1.79 -30.27 2.86
C GLY A 8 -1.49 -29.18 1.83
N ASP A 9 -2.24 -29.18 0.73
CA ASP A 9 -2.25 -28.05 -0.19
C ASP A 9 -3.03 -26.92 0.49
N SER A 10 -2.27 -26.00 1.10
CA SER A 10 -2.77 -24.78 1.75
C SER A 10 -3.12 -23.68 0.74
N ARG A 11 -3.13 -24.00 -0.56
CA ARG A 11 -3.59 -23.08 -1.59
C ARG A 11 -5.11 -23.09 -1.62
N THR A 12 -5.68 -21.99 -1.14
CA THR A 12 -7.09 -21.65 -1.40
C THR A 12 -7.34 -21.72 -2.91
N PRO A 13 -8.38 -22.45 -3.38
CA PRO A 13 -8.73 -22.48 -4.80
C PRO A 13 -8.96 -21.07 -5.31
N SER A 14 -8.55 -20.80 -6.55
CA SER A 14 -8.67 -19.49 -7.19
C SER A 14 -10.13 -18.99 -7.11
N PRO A 15 -10.44 -17.91 -6.39
CA PRO A 15 -11.84 -17.54 -6.15
C PRO A 15 -12.36 -16.54 -7.19
N PRO A 16 -13.61 -16.66 -7.65
CA PRO A 16 -14.58 -15.60 -7.40
C PRO A 16 -14.97 -15.66 -5.92
N TYR A 17 -14.91 -14.56 -5.18
CA TYR A 17 -15.17 -14.42 -3.72
C TYR A 17 -13.99 -14.68 -2.75
N GLY A 18 -13.48 -13.60 -2.13
CA GLY A 18 -12.75 -13.65 -0.85
C GLY A 18 -11.27 -13.28 -0.93
N TYR A 19 -10.85 -12.27 -0.16
CA TYR A 19 -9.45 -11.92 0.07
C TYR A 19 -8.70 -13.12 0.66
N SER A 20 -7.42 -13.30 0.32
CA SER A 20 -6.61 -14.43 0.78
C SER A 20 -6.34 -14.47 2.30
N ARG A 21 -6.84 -13.49 3.06
CA ARG A 21 -6.62 -13.32 4.49
C ARG A 21 -7.79 -12.54 5.12
N GLU A 22 -8.19 -12.90 6.33
CA GLU A 22 -9.15 -12.10 7.13
C GLU A 22 -8.45 -10.86 7.70
N CYS A 23 -9.12 -9.71 7.65
CA CYS A 23 -8.59 -8.47 8.23
C CYS A 23 -8.81 -8.44 9.74
N THR A 24 -7.73 -8.37 10.51
CA THR A 24 -7.78 -8.24 11.99
C THR A 24 -7.63 -6.80 12.46
N HIS A 25 -7.49 -5.85 11.53
CA HIS A 25 -7.30 -4.44 11.84
C HIS A 25 -8.64 -3.75 12.12
N SER A 26 -8.66 -2.87 13.11
CA SER A 26 -9.78 -1.97 13.36
C SER A 26 -10.01 -1.03 12.18
N ARG A 27 -11.21 -0.45 12.08
CA ARG A 27 -11.56 0.47 10.99
C ARG A 27 -10.57 1.64 10.86
N GLU A 28 -10.11 2.17 11.98
CA GLU A 28 -9.14 3.26 12.03
C GLU A 28 -7.77 2.84 11.49
N GLU A 29 -7.27 1.68 11.92
CA GLU A 29 -6.02 1.11 11.39
C GLU A 29 -6.13 0.83 9.89
N GLN A 30 -7.28 0.34 9.41
CA GLN A 30 -7.51 0.13 7.99
C GLN A 30 -7.37 1.42 7.18
N ILE A 31 -7.93 2.54 7.64
CA ILE A 31 -7.80 3.84 6.97
C ILE A 31 -6.33 4.25 6.85
N HIS A 32 -5.57 4.13 7.95
CA HIS A 32 -4.14 4.42 7.96
C HIS A 32 -3.34 3.51 7.02
N ILE A 33 -3.62 2.21 7.03
CA ILE A 33 -2.97 1.24 6.13
C ILE A 33 -3.26 1.57 4.67
N VAL A 34 -4.52 1.86 4.33
CA VAL A 34 -4.89 2.21 2.96
C VAL A 34 -4.21 3.51 2.53
N ALA A 35 -4.16 4.52 3.40
CA ALA A 35 -3.49 5.79 3.11
C ALA A 35 -1.98 5.60 2.88
N GLU A 36 -1.31 4.82 3.73
CA GLU A 36 0.11 4.49 3.60
C GLU A 36 0.38 3.73 2.31
N TYR A 37 -0.35 2.64 2.05
CA TYR A 37 -0.16 1.83 0.84
C TYR A 37 -0.47 2.61 -0.43
N HIS A 38 -1.51 3.46 -0.40
CA HIS A 38 -1.84 4.33 -1.52
C HIS A 38 -0.74 5.38 -1.75
N ALA A 39 -0.20 5.99 -0.69
CA ALA A 39 0.97 6.86 -0.79
C ALA A 39 2.17 6.13 -1.41
N HIS A 40 2.33 4.83 -1.13
CA HIS A 40 3.35 3.97 -1.76
C HIS A 40 3.01 3.46 -3.17
N LYS A 41 1.92 3.95 -3.80
CA LYS A 41 1.45 3.54 -5.13
C LYS A 41 1.11 2.04 -5.23
N ILE A 42 0.72 1.42 -4.13
CA ILE A 42 0.23 0.04 -4.15
C ILE A 42 -1.22 0.03 -4.66
N ARG A 43 -1.50 -0.84 -5.63
CA ARG A 43 -2.83 -0.97 -6.24
C ARG A 43 -3.90 -1.41 -5.23
N PRO A 44 -5.15 -0.89 -5.29
CA PRO A 44 -6.25 -1.29 -4.40
C PRO A 44 -6.41 -2.80 -4.24
N SER A 45 -6.49 -3.54 -5.35
CA SER A 45 -6.63 -5.01 -5.32
C SER A 45 -5.47 -5.71 -4.61
N ARG A 46 -4.26 -5.13 -4.61
CA ARG A 46 -3.10 -5.68 -3.88
C ARG A 46 -3.17 -5.39 -2.38
N ILE A 47 -3.72 -4.24 -1.99
CA ILE A 47 -3.97 -3.91 -0.58
C ILE A 47 -5.00 -4.90 -0.02
N ALA A 48 -6.11 -5.04 -0.73
CA ALA A 48 -7.19 -5.97 -0.42
C ALA A 48 -6.65 -7.41 -0.25
N TYR A 49 -5.91 -7.90 -1.26
CA TYR A 49 -5.31 -9.24 -1.22
C TYR A 49 -4.35 -9.46 -0.04
N ARG A 50 -3.50 -8.48 0.29
CA ARG A 50 -2.45 -8.64 1.31
C ARG A 50 -2.96 -8.47 2.73
N VAL A 51 -3.89 -7.55 2.93
CA VAL A 51 -4.33 -7.10 4.25
C VAL A 51 -5.70 -7.69 4.62
N GLY A 52 -6.50 -8.10 3.64
CA GLY A 52 -7.87 -8.57 3.84
C GLY A 52 -8.90 -7.45 3.96
N ILE A 53 -8.51 -6.19 3.70
CA ILE A 53 -9.43 -5.04 3.73
C ILE A 53 -10.35 -5.13 2.53
N ASP A 54 -11.63 -4.80 2.75
CA ASP A 54 -12.60 -4.78 1.67
C ASP A 54 -12.25 -3.76 0.57
N ILE A 55 -12.29 -4.21 -0.68
CA ILE A 55 -11.91 -3.46 -1.86
C ILE A 55 -12.88 -2.31 -2.12
N ALA A 56 -14.18 -2.47 -1.86
CA ALA A 56 -15.13 -1.38 -2.01
C ALA A 56 -14.79 -0.28 -1.02
N PHE A 57 -14.49 -0.63 0.24
CA PHE A 57 -14.03 0.37 1.21
C PHE A 57 -12.73 1.07 0.80
N ILE A 58 -11.75 0.33 0.24
CA ILE A 58 -10.53 0.94 -0.29
C ILE A 58 -10.85 1.92 -1.42
N GLU A 59 -11.71 1.53 -2.35
CA GLU A 59 -12.12 2.34 -3.50
C GLU A 59 -12.91 3.59 -3.07
N GLU A 60 -13.83 3.46 -2.12
CA GLU A 60 -14.58 4.58 -1.52
C GLU A 60 -13.64 5.62 -0.89
N LEU A 61 -12.61 5.18 -0.14
CA LEU A 61 -11.62 6.08 0.44
C LEU A 61 -10.81 6.82 -0.63
N ILE A 62 -10.34 6.10 -1.66
CA ILE A 62 -9.52 6.67 -2.74
C ILE A 62 -10.34 7.61 -3.63
N ALA A 63 -11.60 7.27 -3.90
CA ALA A 63 -12.53 8.11 -4.64
C ALA A 63 -12.98 9.35 -3.84
N GLY A 64 -12.72 9.39 -2.54
CA GLY A 64 -13.17 10.47 -1.65
C GLY A 64 -14.66 10.40 -1.34
N GLU A 65 -15.30 9.25 -1.54
CA GLU A 65 -16.71 9.02 -1.18
C GLU A 65 -16.88 8.89 0.35
N THR A 66 -15.83 8.43 1.03
CA THR A 66 -15.75 8.34 2.50
C THR A 66 -14.48 9.03 3.00
N GLU A 67 -14.54 9.70 4.16
CA GLU A 67 -13.39 10.42 4.77
C GLU A 67 -12.75 11.47 3.84
N ALA A 68 -13.55 12.14 3.01
CA ALA A 68 -13.11 13.03 1.92
C ALA A 68 -12.08 14.10 2.32
N GLU A 69 -12.13 14.61 3.55
CA GLU A 69 -11.12 15.56 4.05
C GLU A 69 -9.94 14.89 4.74
N ARG A 70 -10.22 13.83 5.51
CA ARG A 70 -9.25 13.21 6.41
C ARG A 70 -8.30 12.30 5.66
N PHE A 71 -8.81 11.49 4.74
CA PHE A 71 -8.03 10.52 3.99
C PHE A 71 -6.96 11.19 3.12
N PRO A 72 -7.23 12.26 2.35
CA PRO A 72 -6.17 12.97 1.61
C PRO A 72 -5.09 13.58 2.52
N ARG A 73 -5.45 14.07 3.71
CA ARG A 73 -4.46 14.58 4.70
C ARG A 73 -3.53 13.46 5.17
N LEU A 74 -4.07 12.26 5.43
CA LEU A 74 -3.27 11.08 5.77
C LEU A 74 -2.38 10.64 4.60
N VAL A 75 -2.91 10.62 3.37
CA VAL A 75 -2.10 10.31 2.18
C VAL A 75 -0.95 11.31 2.02
N ALA A 76 -1.20 12.60 2.22
CA ALA A 76 -0.15 13.64 2.19
C ALA A 76 0.91 13.43 3.28
N HIS A 77 0.50 13.04 4.48
CA HIS A 77 1.41 12.67 5.57
C HIS A 77 2.33 11.51 5.15
N TYR A 78 1.77 10.41 4.67
CA TYR A 78 2.56 9.24 4.26
C TYR A 78 3.39 9.48 2.99
N ARG A 79 2.94 10.33 2.05
CA ARG A 79 3.78 10.76 0.90
C ARG A 79 5.04 11.48 1.38
N ARG A 80 4.93 12.37 2.37
CA ARG A 80 6.08 13.05 2.98
C ARG A 80 7.01 12.06 3.70
N GLN A 81 6.46 11.14 4.48
CA GLN A 81 7.23 10.10 5.15
C GLN A 81 8.01 9.23 4.14
N ARG A 82 7.34 8.79 3.07
CA ARG A 82 7.98 8.02 1.99
C ARG A 82 9.08 8.80 1.28
N PHE A 83 8.86 10.09 1.01
CA PHE A 83 9.87 10.97 0.44
C PHE A 83 11.12 11.04 1.33
N GLN A 84 10.94 11.30 2.62
CA GLN A 84 12.03 11.37 3.59
C GLN A 84 12.80 10.05 3.68
N GLN A 85 12.10 8.92 3.72
CA GLN A 85 12.71 7.60 3.74
C GLN A 85 13.57 7.37 2.48
N ARG A 86 13.03 7.65 1.29
CA ARG A 86 13.80 7.47 0.03
C ARG A 86 15.01 8.39 -0.05
N MET A 87 14.89 9.62 0.44
CA MET A 87 16.02 10.55 0.53
C MET A 87 17.10 10.02 1.48
N HIS A 88 16.71 9.43 2.61
CA HIS A 88 17.64 8.77 3.52
C HIS A 88 18.33 7.57 2.85
N ASP A 89 17.55 6.68 2.23
CA ASP A 89 18.04 5.45 1.59
C ASP A 89 18.99 5.75 0.42
N SER A 90 18.80 6.88 -0.27
CA SER A 90 19.71 7.36 -1.33
C SER A 90 21.14 7.60 -0.85
N GLY A 91 21.35 7.75 0.47
CA GLY A 91 22.67 7.89 1.09
C GLY A 91 23.55 6.65 0.93
N SER A 92 22.97 5.48 0.60
CA SER A 92 23.71 4.27 0.25
C SER A 92 24.46 4.38 -1.09
N CYS A 93 23.99 5.24 -2.01
CA CYS A 93 24.64 5.54 -3.27
C CYS A 93 25.71 6.63 -3.12
N ARG A 94 26.66 6.70 -4.05
CA ARG A 94 27.76 7.69 -4.02
C ARG A 94 27.85 8.48 -5.32
N GLY A 95 28.41 9.69 -5.22
CA GLY A 95 28.71 10.54 -6.37
C GLY A 95 27.48 10.89 -7.22
N ILE A 96 27.65 10.85 -8.54
CA ILE A 96 26.64 11.25 -9.52
C ILE A 96 25.35 10.43 -9.37
N ALA A 97 25.45 9.12 -9.16
CA ALA A 97 24.29 8.23 -9.01
C ALA A 97 23.38 8.64 -7.84
N ARG A 98 23.96 9.11 -6.72
CA ARG A 98 23.18 9.64 -5.59
C ARG A 98 22.44 10.91 -5.97
N TYR A 99 23.13 11.83 -6.65
CA TYR A 99 22.55 13.10 -7.07
C TYR A 99 21.36 12.89 -8.02
N GLU A 100 21.52 12.02 -9.03
CA GLU A 100 20.46 11.68 -9.98
C GLU A 100 19.25 11.05 -9.29
N LEU A 101 19.48 10.11 -8.37
CA LEU A 101 18.44 9.46 -7.59
C LEU A 101 17.67 10.48 -6.73
N GLN A 102 18.37 11.37 -6.03
CA GLN A 102 17.73 12.42 -5.21
C GLN A 102 16.90 13.38 -6.06
N GLN A 103 17.43 13.83 -7.20
CA GLN A 103 16.69 14.65 -8.17
C GLN A 103 15.44 13.94 -8.68
N GLN A 104 15.52 12.63 -8.95
CA GLN A 104 14.35 11.84 -9.33
C GLN A 104 13.31 11.78 -8.21
N ILE A 105 13.73 11.49 -6.97
CA ILE A 105 12.85 11.42 -5.80
C ILE A 105 12.13 12.76 -5.58
N GLU A 106 12.84 13.88 -5.71
CA GLU A 106 12.25 15.23 -5.59
C GLU A 106 11.23 15.51 -6.68
N ARG A 107 11.54 15.20 -7.95
CA ARG A 107 10.59 15.40 -9.06
C ARG A 107 9.32 14.59 -8.88
N GLU A 108 9.45 13.31 -8.52
CA GLU A 108 8.30 12.43 -8.25
C GLU A 108 7.44 12.98 -7.11
N PHE A 109 8.05 13.46 -6.03
CA PHE A 109 7.31 14.02 -4.90
C PHE A 109 6.58 15.32 -5.27
N ARG A 110 7.22 16.24 -6.02
CA ARG A 110 6.57 17.49 -6.45
C ARG A 110 5.35 17.22 -7.33
N GLN A 111 5.47 16.32 -8.31
CA GLN A 111 4.35 15.92 -9.16
C GLN A 111 3.17 15.37 -8.37
N GLU A 112 3.43 14.65 -7.28
CA GLU A 112 2.38 14.09 -6.43
C GLU A 112 1.74 15.11 -5.47
N VAL A 113 2.38 16.25 -5.20
CA VAL A 113 1.82 17.29 -4.34
C VAL A 113 1.01 18.31 -5.16
N GLU A 114 1.37 18.49 -6.43
CA GLU A 114 0.69 19.37 -7.38
C GLU A 114 -0.60 18.76 -7.98
N LEU A 115 -0.80 17.45 -7.83
CA LEU A 115 -2.01 16.69 -8.20
C LEU A 115 -2.96 16.54 -7.00
#